data_AF-A0A2T8HLI6-F1
#
_entry.id   AF-A0A2T8HLI6-F1
#
_cell.length_a   1.000
_cell.length_b   1.000
_cell.length_c   1.000
_cell.angle_alpha   90.00
_cell.angle_beta   90.00
_cell.angle_gamma   90.00
#
_symmetry.space_group_name_H-M   'P 1'
#
loop_
_entity.id
_entity.type
_entity.pdbx_description
1 polymer ?
#
loop_
_entity_poly.entity_id
_entity_poly.type
_entity_poly.pdbx_seq_one_letter_code
_entity_poly.pdbx_strand_id
1 'polypeptide(L)'
;MTTEELKELVDGDYNTLYEVVSKLEKKIKLGTKTISITDAIRQYDPYHHDVNDPSVREKRKLEIEGEEYTDSITQETKSSVQYDEVEVNRLQLARQKQIVQSAVFFECGASITLDFTGKNEKENEFFELIKKVWDDNKLSFKTEDIVERRMIETHCAELWYDYTSEDYWDGTMLEGSTRKPGMLLLCKENGDDIFPVWNEHNEFVGLGRKYERTNIITDLKTLHFDFYTGETIIFGRQQDGESWESVVREGYGFLALIYHSQPRPEWSDTQPLSNREETNFSNIADTNDYYGDPAMVVEGEAESLPSKGEVAKVIQVKGTSDGGRGSVSFAQPDAMVESKKMEFEKLKQEQFDITNTPDISFNTMSQLMSNGTSGIALRLLFMGPQLKGNKAQKRLHEMLVRRINVIKKMLISFSTAELSEMKNVNPAINFKDALPVNKQELIGNVTSLVNAKLLSRKTAITMLGEVSDVEAELNQILEETRAEAKIEL
;
A
#
# COMPACT_ATOMS: atom_id res chain seq x y z
N MET A 1 -30.09 -6.71 4.68
CA MET A 1 -30.61 -7.22 5.97
C MET A 1 -31.44 -6.12 6.56
N THR A 2 -32.68 -6.40 6.95
CA THR A 2 -33.53 -5.40 7.60
C THR A 2 -32.95 -5.06 8.98
N THR A 3 -33.27 -3.87 9.49
CA THR A 3 -32.88 -3.49 10.87
C THR A 3 -33.54 -4.41 11.91
N GLU A 4 -34.69 -4.99 11.58
CA GLU A 4 -35.43 -5.95 12.41
C GLU A 4 -34.75 -7.32 12.43
N GLU A 5 -34.32 -7.83 11.26
CA GLU A 5 -33.52 -9.06 11.14
C GLU A 5 -32.20 -8.96 11.92
N LEU A 6 -31.55 -7.79 11.90
CA LEU A 6 -30.33 -7.55 12.69
C LEU A 6 -30.60 -7.62 14.19
N LYS A 7 -31.72 -7.06 14.66
CA LYS A 7 -32.10 -7.14 16.07
C LYS A 7 -32.42 -8.57 16.49
N GLU A 8 -33.19 -9.30 15.68
CA GLU A 8 -33.47 -10.72 15.93
C GLU A 8 -32.19 -11.59 15.95
N LEU A 9 -31.21 -11.28 15.09
CA LEU A 9 -29.91 -11.96 15.07
C LEU A 9 -29.07 -11.65 16.31
N VAL A 10 -29.10 -10.40 16.79
CA VAL A 10 -28.35 -9.95 17.97
C VAL A 10 -28.95 -10.50 19.26
N ASP A 11 -30.28 -10.58 19.34
CA ASP A 11 -31.03 -11.10 20.50
C ASP A 11 -31.17 -12.64 20.49
N GLY A 12 -30.83 -13.28 19.37
CA GLY A 12 -30.96 -14.72 19.13
C GLY A 12 -29.77 -15.58 19.57
N ASP A 13 -29.65 -16.79 18.99
CA ASP A 13 -28.54 -17.70 19.26
C ASP A 13 -27.24 -17.23 18.59
N TYR A 14 -26.17 -17.19 19.38
CA TYR A 14 -24.85 -16.71 18.95
C TYR A 14 -24.28 -17.52 17.78
N ASN A 15 -24.53 -18.84 17.72
CA ASN A 15 -24.06 -19.66 16.59
C ASN A 15 -24.70 -19.22 15.28
N THR A 16 -25.98 -18.85 15.32
CA THR A 16 -26.72 -18.37 14.15
C THR A 16 -26.16 -17.03 13.67
N LEU A 17 -25.85 -16.13 14.61
CA LEU A 17 -25.19 -14.85 14.32
C LEU A 17 -23.83 -15.07 13.64
N TYR A 18 -22.99 -15.95 14.18
CA TYR A 18 -21.69 -16.29 13.58
C TYR A 18 -21.85 -16.85 12.15
N GLU A 19 -22.76 -17.80 11.94
CA GLU A 19 -22.96 -18.43 10.63
C GLU A 19 -23.49 -17.46 9.57
N VAL A 20 -24.37 -16.54 9.95
CA VAL A 20 -24.94 -15.57 9.00
C VAL A 20 -23.92 -14.49 8.65
N VAL A 21 -23.24 -13.92 9.66
CA VAL A 21 -22.30 -12.82 9.44
C VAL A 21 -21.02 -13.30 8.74
N SER A 22 -20.52 -14.50 9.06
CA SER A 22 -19.34 -15.06 8.38
C SER A 22 -19.56 -15.32 6.88
N LYS A 23 -20.81 -15.52 6.43
CA LYS A 23 -21.15 -15.66 5.01
C LYS A 23 -21.09 -14.35 4.23
N LEU A 24 -21.02 -13.19 4.91
CA LEU A 24 -20.94 -11.86 4.30
C LEU A 24 -19.52 -11.49 3.82
N GLU A 25 -18.61 -12.46 3.76
CA GLU A 25 -17.25 -12.24 3.28
C GLU A 25 -17.24 -11.56 1.90
N LYS A 26 -16.50 -10.45 1.80
CA LYS A 26 -16.45 -9.66 0.58
C LYS A 26 -15.58 -10.36 -0.47
N LYS A 27 -16.19 -10.76 -1.59
CA LYS A 27 -15.48 -11.29 -2.76
C LYS A 27 -15.20 -10.19 -3.77
N ILE A 28 -13.96 -10.11 -4.25
CA ILE A 28 -13.53 -9.11 -5.25
C ILE A 28 -13.81 -9.67 -6.65
N LYS A 29 -14.58 -8.94 -7.47
CA LYS A 29 -14.92 -9.36 -8.85
C LYS A 29 -14.01 -8.66 -9.88
N LEU A 30 -13.25 -9.46 -10.64
CA LEU A 30 -12.50 -9.06 -11.83
C LEU A 30 -13.10 -9.73 -13.08
N GLY A 31 -14.11 -9.09 -13.67
CA GLY A 31 -14.82 -9.66 -14.82
C GLY A 31 -15.46 -10.99 -14.45
N THR A 32 -15.02 -12.08 -15.10
CA THR A 32 -15.49 -13.45 -14.84
C THR A 32 -14.76 -14.14 -13.69
N LYS A 33 -13.62 -13.59 -13.21
CA LYS A 33 -12.84 -14.16 -12.11
C LYS A 33 -13.22 -13.49 -10.78
N THR A 34 -13.26 -14.28 -9.72
CA THR A 34 -13.33 -13.78 -8.34
C THR A 34 -12.02 -14.05 -7.64
N ILE A 35 -11.43 -13.02 -7.02
CA ILE A 35 -10.23 -13.17 -6.19
C ILE A 35 -10.61 -12.98 -4.72
N SER A 36 -9.91 -13.70 -3.85
CA SER A 36 -9.96 -13.50 -2.41
C SER A 36 -9.00 -12.39 -1.98
N ILE A 37 -9.13 -11.92 -0.74
CA ILE A 37 -8.18 -10.96 -0.16
C ILE A 37 -6.80 -11.58 0.01
N THR A 38 -6.75 -12.88 0.35
CA THR A 38 -5.50 -13.64 0.45
C THR A 38 -4.75 -13.66 -0.88
N ASP A 39 -5.46 -13.77 -2.00
CA ASP A 39 -4.84 -13.69 -3.33
C ASP A 39 -4.27 -12.29 -3.61
N ALA A 40 -4.95 -11.23 -3.17
CA ALA A 40 -4.45 -9.86 -3.31
C ALA A 40 -3.17 -9.63 -2.49
N ILE A 41 -3.11 -10.14 -1.26
CA ILE A 41 -1.91 -10.09 -0.42
C ILE A 41 -0.77 -10.87 -1.09
N ARG A 42 -1.07 -12.05 -1.65
CA ARG A 42 -0.11 -12.86 -2.42
C ARG A 42 0.48 -12.09 -3.62
N GLN A 43 -0.36 -11.36 -4.35
CA GLN A 43 0.05 -10.52 -5.48
C GLN A 43 0.80 -9.25 -5.08
N TYR A 44 0.65 -8.80 -3.84
CA TYR A 44 1.35 -7.63 -3.32
C TYR A 44 2.78 -7.96 -2.89
N ASP A 45 3.02 -9.19 -2.38
CA ASP A 45 4.33 -9.60 -1.90
C ASP A 45 5.17 -10.31 -2.98
N PRO A 46 6.29 -9.70 -3.46
CA PRO A 46 7.12 -10.24 -4.53
C PRO A 46 7.60 -11.68 -4.31
N TYR A 47 7.80 -12.09 -3.06
CA TYR A 47 8.26 -13.45 -2.75
C TYR A 47 7.20 -14.51 -3.03
N HIS A 48 5.92 -14.14 -3.01
CA HIS A 48 4.80 -15.04 -3.24
C HIS A 48 4.24 -14.98 -4.68
N HIS A 49 4.92 -14.26 -5.58
CA HIS A 49 4.53 -14.16 -6.99
C HIS A 49 4.65 -15.50 -7.72
N ASP A 50 3.85 -15.67 -8.76
CA ASP A 50 3.75 -16.90 -9.57
C ASP A 50 5.09 -17.34 -10.16
N VAL A 51 6.00 -16.40 -10.44
CA VAL A 51 7.35 -16.68 -10.96
C VAL A 51 8.21 -17.50 -9.98
N ASN A 52 7.93 -17.41 -8.69
CA ASN A 52 8.63 -18.14 -7.64
C ASN A 52 8.08 -19.55 -7.43
N ASP A 53 6.87 -19.84 -7.93
CA ASP A 53 6.22 -21.14 -7.77
C ASP A 53 6.83 -22.18 -8.73
N PRO A 54 7.48 -23.24 -8.22
CA PRO A 54 8.07 -24.29 -9.06
C PRO A 54 7.05 -25.07 -9.90
N SER A 55 5.77 -25.06 -9.54
CA SER A 55 4.70 -25.71 -10.30
C SER A 55 4.23 -24.88 -11.50
N VAL A 56 4.37 -23.56 -11.42
CA VAL A 56 4.03 -22.65 -12.52
C VAL A 56 5.23 -22.44 -13.44
N ARG A 57 6.43 -22.30 -12.86
CA ARG A 57 7.70 -22.19 -13.57
C ARG A 57 8.59 -23.39 -13.25
N GLU A 58 8.31 -24.49 -13.96
CA GLU A 58 9.07 -25.73 -13.84
C GLU A 58 10.55 -25.55 -14.19
N LYS A 59 11.40 -26.37 -13.57
CA LYS A 59 12.81 -26.44 -13.93
C LYS A 59 12.97 -26.90 -15.38
N ARG A 60 14.03 -26.43 -16.04
CA ARG A 60 14.32 -26.83 -17.40
C ARG A 60 14.90 -28.25 -17.38
N LYS A 61 14.30 -29.16 -18.14
CA LYS A 61 14.83 -30.52 -18.34
C LYS A 61 15.79 -30.51 -19.53
N LEU A 62 17.04 -30.89 -19.29
CA LEU A 62 18.01 -31.17 -20.32
C LEU A 62 18.03 -32.66 -20.61
N GLU A 63 17.85 -33.03 -21.87
CA GLU A 63 18.07 -34.39 -22.34
C GLU A 63 19.58 -34.61 -22.50
N ILE A 64 20.11 -35.56 -21.74
CA ILE A 64 21.47 -36.07 -21.86
C ILE A 64 21.37 -37.43 -22.54
N GLU A 65 22.20 -37.67 -23.56
CA GLU A 65 22.40 -39.01 -24.10
C GLU A 65 22.97 -39.91 -23.00
N GLY A 66 22.16 -40.85 -22.53
CA GLY A 66 22.53 -41.88 -21.57
C GLY A 66 23.30 -43.02 -22.22
N GLU A 67 23.62 -44.04 -21.43
CA GLU A 67 24.44 -45.17 -21.89
C GLU A 67 23.79 -45.88 -23.09
N GLU A 68 24.63 -46.17 -24.09
CA GLU A 68 24.29 -47.05 -25.21
C GLU A 68 24.14 -48.49 -24.71
N TYR A 69 22.96 -49.07 -24.92
CA TYR A 69 22.72 -50.48 -24.66
C TYR A 69 22.31 -51.19 -25.94
N THR A 70 22.78 -52.42 -26.11
CA THR A 70 22.38 -53.26 -27.24
C THR A 70 21.07 -53.95 -26.92
N ASP A 71 20.03 -53.67 -27.70
CA ASP A 71 18.72 -54.27 -27.50
C ASP A 71 18.77 -55.77 -27.85
N SER A 72 18.52 -56.64 -26.86
CA SER A 72 18.68 -58.10 -26.97
C SER A 72 17.80 -58.77 -28.02
N ILE A 73 16.80 -58.07 -28.56
CA ILE A 73 15.84 -58.59 -29.55
C ILE A 73 16.17 -58.10 -30.97
N THR A 74 16.60 -56.86 -31.15
CA THR A 74 16.86 -56.27 -32.48
C THR A 74 18.34 -56.15 -32.84
N GLN A 75 19.26 -56.42 -31.91
CA GLN A 75 20.72 -56.25 -32.06
C GLN A 75 21.16 -54.85 -32.49
N GLU A 76 20.28 -53.84 -32.36
CA GLU A 76 20.59 -52.44 -32.62
C GLU A 76 21.01 -51.75 -31.32
N THR A 77 22.03 -50.89 -31.41
CA THR A 77 22.48 -50.05 -30.31
C THR A 77 21.49 -48.90 -30.12
N LYS A 78 20.87 -48.79 -28.95
CA LYS A 78 19.99 -47.69 -28.57
C LYS A 78 20.60 -46.93 -27.41
N SER A 79 20.58 -45.60 -27.47
CA SER A 79 20.94 -44.75 -26.33
C SER A 79 19.72 -44.58 -25.41
N SER A 80 19.95 -44.68 -24.10
CA SER A 80 18.95 -44.23 -23.12
C SER A 80 18.91 -42.71 -23.09
N VAL A 81 17.77 -42.09 -22.73
CA VAL A 81 17.71 -40.63 -22.49
C VAL A 81 17.69 -40.42 -20.98
N GLN A 82 18.70 -39.74 -20.46
CA GLN A 82 18.71 -39.26 -19.08
C GLN A 82 18.27 -37.80 -19.05
N TYR A 83 17.49 -37.42 -18.03
CA TYR A 83 17.06 -36.03 -17.84
C TYR A 83 17.84 -35.42 -16.68
N ASP A 84 18.50 -34.30 -16.93
CA ASP A 84 19.09 -33.46 -15.89
C ASP A 84 18.22 -32.20 -15.69
N GLU A 85 18.03 -31.79 -14.45
CA GLU A 85 17.21 -30.63 -14.12
C GLU A 85 18.09 -29.41 -13.89
N VAL A 86 17.95 -28.40 -14.75
CA VAL A 86 18.64 -27.12 -14.60
C VAL A 86 17.73 -26.13 -13.90
N GLU A 87 18.29 -25.43 -12.91
CA GLU A 87 17.61 -24.34 -12.23
C GLU A 87 17.33 -23.20 -13.21
N VAL A 88 16.12 -22.64 -13.10
CA VAL A 88 15.68 -21.48 -13.87
C VAL A 88 15.71 -20.25 -12.97
N ASN A 89 16.05 -19.12 -13.54
CA ASN A 89 15.97 -17.83 -12.91
C ASN A 89 14.51 -17.51 -12.56
N ARG A 90 14.33 -16.91 -11.38
CA ARG A 90 13.05 -16.47 -10.85
C ARG A 90 13.25 -15.06 -10.31
N LEU A 91 12.90 -14.08 -11.15
CA LEU A 91 13.15 -12.66 -10.87
C LEU A 91 11.81 -11.95 -10.71
N GLN A 92 11.42 -11.74 -9.46
CA GLN A 92 10.23 -11.00 -9.05
C GLN A 92 10.46 -9.49 -9.07
N LEU A 93 9.41 -8.73 -9.37
CA LEU A 93 9.41 -7.27 -9.41
C LEU A 93 8.38 -6.70 -8.43
N ALA A 94 8.76 -5.65 -7.71
CA ALA A 94 7.90 -5.01 -6.71
C ALA A 94 7.00 -3.90 -7.29
N ARG A 95 6.41 -4.12 -8.48
CA ARG A 95 5.61 -3.09 -9.19
C ARG A 95 4.37 -2.69 -8.40
N GLN A 96 3.68 -3.68 -7.84
CA GLN A 96 2.48 -3.51 -7.02
C GLN A 96 2.76 -2.61 -5.80
N LYS A 97 3.88 -2.86 -5.10
CA LYS A 97 4.35 -2.04 -3.98
C LYS A 97 4.60 -0.58 -4.40
N GLN A 98 5.27 -0.36 -5.53
CA GLN A 98 5.52 1.00 -6.06
C GLN A 98 4.22 1.75 -6.40
N ILE A 99 3.28 1.06 -7.04
CA ILE A 99 1.98 1.62 -7.43
C ILE A 99 1.18 2.05 -6.19
N VAL A 100 1.09 1.17 -5.19
CA VAL A 100 0.35 1.44 -3.93
C VAL A 100 1.00 2.59 -3.16
N GLN A 101 2.31 2.54 -2.91
CA GLN A 101 3.00 3.58 -2.13
C GLN A 101 2.85 4.96 -2.78
N SER A 102 2.96 5.03 -4.11
CA SER A 102 2.75 6.28 -4.84
C SER A 102 1.30 6.77 -4.69
N ALA A 103 0.32 5.87 -4.82
CA ALA A 103 -1.09 6.24 -4.67
C ALA A 103 -1.43 6.71 -3.24
N VAL A 104 -0.91 6.05 -2.20
CA VAL A 104 -1.05 6.46 -0.80
C VAL A 104 -0.53 7.88 -0.60
N PHE A 105 0.67 8.17 -1.12
CA PHE A 105 1.30 9.48 -1.01
C PHE A 105 0.45 10.60 -1.63
N PHE A 106 -0.12 10.38 -2.84
CA PHE A 106 -0.98 11.38 -3.48
C PHE A 106 -2.38 11.50 -2.86
N GLU A 107 -2.88 10.46 -2.19
CA GLU A 107 -4.18 10.50 -1.51
C GLU A 107 -4.12 11.15 -0.13
N CYS A 108 -3.11 10.82 0.68
CA CYS A 108 -2.92 11.39 2.01
C CYS A 108 -2.29 12.80 1.96
N GLY A 109 -1.57 13.11 0.89
CA GLY A 109 -0.77 14.32 0.80
C GLY A 109 0.49 14.24 1.68
N ALA A 110 1.15 15.38 1.88
CA ALA A 110 2.33 15.45 2.75
C ALA A 110 1.96 15.48 4.25
N SER A 111 0.79 15.99 4.59
CA SER A 111 0.29 16.05 5.97
C SER A 111 -1.20 16.35 6.00
N ILE A 112 -1.89 15.82 7.00
CA ILE A 112 -3.30 16.10 7.28
C ILE A 112 -3.38 16.94 8.55
N THR A 113 -3.93 18.16 8.44
CA THR A 113 -4.13 19.07 9.57
C THR A 113 -5.61 19.32 9.81
N LEU A 114 -5.95 19.59 11.06
CA LEU A 114 -7.29 20.01 11.46
C LEU A 114 -7.25 21.49 11.79
N ASP A 115 -8.19 22.24 11.23
CA ASP A 115 -8.33 23.67 11.50
C ASP A 115 -9.77 23.97 11.92
N PHE A 116 -9.93 24.71 13.01
CA PHE A 116 -11.23 25.14 13.50
C PHE A 116 -11.10 26.53 14.13
N THR A 117 -12.08 27.39 13.87
CA THR A 117 -12.20 28.69 14.52
C THR A 117 -13.59 28.80 15.11
N GLY A 118 -13.70 28.49 16.39
CA GLY A 118 -14.94 28.58 17.15
C GLY A 118 -15.35 30.03 17.39
N LYS A 119 -16.64 30.22 17.65
CA LYS A 119 -17.19 31.53 18.04
C LYS A 119 -16.97 31.80 19.53
N ASN A 120 -16.90 30.73 20.32
CA ASN A 120 -16.77 30.77 21.77
C ASN A 120 -15.46 30.11 22.22
N GLU A 121 -14.91 30.58 23.34
CA GLU A 121 -13.69 30.02 23.95
C GLU A 121 -13.83 28.53 24.27
N LYS A 122 -14.98 28.12 24.81
CA LYS A 122 -15.29 26.71 25.07
C LYS A 122 -15.28 25.81 23.83
N GLU A 123 -15.66 26.34 22.65
CA GLU A 123 -15.60 25.55 21.40
C GLU A 123 -14.15 25.33 20.96
N ASN A 124 -13.29 26.33 21.18
CA ASN A 124 -11.85 26.23 20.89
C ASN A 124 -11.14 25.28 21.85
N GLU A 125 -11.43 25.36 23.15
CA GLU A 125 -10.91 24.41 24.14
C GLU A 125 -11.38 22.96 23.86
N PHE A 126 -12.63 22.77 23.41
CA PHE A 126 -13.10 21.44 22.99
C PHE A 126 -12.38 20.95 21.73
N PHE A 127 -12.06 21.84 20.79
CA PHE A 127 -11.26 21.49 19.63
C PHE A 127 -9.83 21.07 20.02
N GLU A 128 -9.22 21.70 21.02
CA GLU A 128 -7.92 21.26 21.55
C GLU A 128 -7.98 19.85 22.15
N LEU A 129 -9.10 19.42 22.73
CA LEU A 129 -9.28 18.02 23.15
C LEU A 129 -9.27 17.06 21.95
N ILE A 130 -9.96 17.42 20.86
CA ILE A 130 -9.97 16.62 19.62
C ILE A 130 -8.55 16.53 19.06
N LYS A 131 -7.82 17.65 19.04
CA LYS A 131 -6.45 17.74 18.56
C LYS A 131 -5.49 16.90 19.41
N LYS A 132 -5.62 16.94 20.74
CA LYS A 132 -4.88 16.07 21.66
C LYS A 132 -5.10 14.58 21.35
N VAL A 133 -6.35 14.16 21.15
CA VAL A 133 -6.64 12.76 20.74
C VAL A 133 -6.04 12.43 19.38
N TRP A 134 -6.06 13.38 18.45
CA TRP A 134 -5.51 13.22 17.11
C TRP A 134 -3.99 13.00 17.12
N ASP A 135 -3.27 13.83 17.87
CA ASP A 135 -1.81 13.79 17.97
C ASP A 135 -1.33 12.59 18.79
N ASP A 136 -1.96 12.31 19.95
CA ASP A 136 -1.55 11.21 20.83
C ASP A 136 -1.78 9.83 20.21
N ASN A 137 -2.85 9.67 19.43
CA ASN A 137 -3.09 8.45 18.65
C ASN A 137 -2.33 8.41 17.33
N LYS A 138 -1.56 9.46 17.00
CA LYS A 138 -0.75 9.58 15.77
C LYS A 138 -1.61 9.38 14.51
N LEU A 139 -2.80 9.99 14.51
CA LEU A 139 -3.81 9.69 13.50
C LEU A 139 -3.40 10.12 12.09
N SER A 140 -2.52 11.11 11.93
CA SER A 140 -1.92 11.46 10.64
C SER A 140 -1.22 10.25 10.01
N PHE A 141 -0.28 9.64 10.73
CA PHE A 141 0.48 8.47 10.28
C PHE A 141 -0.40 7.24 10.12
N LYS A 142 -1.29 6.96 11.09
CA LYS A 142 -2.21 5.82 10.99
C LYS A 142 -3.15 5.92 9.80
N THR A 143 -3.43 7.14 9.32
CA THR A 143 -4.25 7.32 8.10
C THR A 143 -3.53 6.77 6.87
N GLU A 144 -2.22 6.93 6.77
CA GLU A 144 -1.43 6.34 5.68
C GLU A 144 -1.50 4.81 5.73
N ASP A 145 -1.34 4.20 6.91
CA ASP A 145 -1.46 2.75 7.09
C ASP A 145 -2.86 2.24 6.69
N ILE A 146 -3.92 2.96 7.09
CA ILE A 146 -5.31 2.63 6.75
C ILE A 146 -5.52 2.67 5.23
N VAL A 147 -5.04 3.73 4.58
CA VAL A 147 -5.17 3.90 3.13
C VAL A 147 -4.36 2.84 2.39
N GLU A 148 -3.16 2.51 2.85
CA GLU A 148 -2.32 1.45 2.29
C GLU A 148 -3.04 0.09 2.39
N ARG A 149 -3.52 -0.28 3.58
CA ARG A 149 -4.27 -1.54 3.77
C ARG A 149 -5.55 -1.57 2.93
N ARG A 150 -6.27 -0.45 2.82
CA ARG A 150 -7.45 -0.33 1.95
C ARG A 150 -7.08 -0.58 0.49
N MET A 151 -5.93 -0.08 0.03
CA MET A 151 -5.46 -0.24 -1.35
C MET A 151 -5.02 -1.67 -1.69
N ILE A 152 -4.49 -2.39 -0.70
CA ILE A 152 -4.02 -3.78 -0.83
C ILE A 152 -5.19 -4.76 -0.68
N GLU A 153 -5.87 -4.69 0.46
CA GLU A 153 -6.87 -5.67 0.89
C GLU A 153 -8.29 -5.32 0.42
N THR A 154 -8.48 -4.17 -0.24
CA THR A 154 -9.75 -3.58 -0.69
C THR A 154 -10.73 -3.15 0.39
N HIS A 155 -10.44 -3.47 1.64
CA HIS A 155 -11.24 -3.10 2.79
C HIS A 155 -10.43 -3.19 4.08
N CYS A 156 -10.73 -2.32 5.03
CA CYS A 156 -10.17 -2.32 6.37
C CYS A 156 -11.14 -1.54 7.28
N ALA A 157 -10.98 -1.62 8.59
CA ALA A 157 -11.81 -0.86 9.53
C ALA A 157 -11.00 -0.23 10.66
N GLU A 158 -11.45 0.92 11.13
CA GLU A 158 -10.96 1.53 12.37
C GLU A 158 -11.91 1.19 13.50
N LEU A 159 -11.43 0.49 14.52
CA LEU A 159 -12.14 0.26 15.77
C LEU A 159 -11.70 1.29 16.81
N TRP A 160 -12.66 2.10 17.25
CA TRP A 160 -12.50 3.05 18.33
C TRP A 160 -12.99 2.43 19.63
N TYR A 161 -12.15 2.48 20.65
CA TYR A 161 -12.43 1.95 21.98
C TYR A 161 -11.83 2.89 23.03
N ASP A 162 -12.22 2.73 24.28
CA ASP A 162 -11.65 3.46 25.40
C ASP A 162 -11.02 2.52 26.42
N TYR A 163 -10.02 3.02 27.14
CA TYR A 163 -9.32 2.30 28.18
C TYR A 163 -8.96 3.24 29.34
N THR A 164 -8.69 2.66 30.51
CA THR A 164 -8.46 3.44 31.72
C THR A 164 -7.07 4.08 31.73
N SER A 165 -7.02 5.39 31.97
CA SER A 165 -5.82 6.20 32.18
C SER A 165 -6.20 7.39 33.06
N GLU A 166 -5.66 7.45 34.28
CA GLU A 166 -6.07 8.45 35.29
C GLU A 166 -5.56 9.87 34.95
N ASP A 167 -4.31 10.00 34.54
CA ASP A 167 -3.65 11.32 34.38
C ASP A 167 -3.77 11.89 32.95
N TYR A 168 -4.56 11.26 32.07
CA TYR A 168 -4.52 11.62 30.64
C TYR A 168 -5.10 13.01 30.35
N TRP A 169 -6.10 13.42 31.12
CA TRP A 169 -6.86 14.65 30.90
C TRP A 169 -6.45 15.81 31.81
N ASP A 170 -5.38 15.67 32.58
CA ASP A 170 -4.88 16.70 33.49
C ASP A 170 -4.65 18.04 32.76
N GLY A 171 -5.15 19.13 33.34
CA GLY A 171 -5.06 20.48 32.78
C GLY A 171 -5.96 20.72 31.56
N THR A 172 -6.95 19.87 31.32
CA THR A 172 -7.93 20.03 30.24
C THR A 172 -9.37 20.09 30.77
N MET A 173 -10.33 20.44 29.92
CA MET A 173 -11.76 20.42 30.29
C MET A 173 -12.30 19.04 30.71
N LEU A 174 -11.55 17.95 30.51
CA LEU A 174 -11.92 16.59 30.90
C LEU A 174 -11.17 16.10 32.15
N GLU A 175 -10.55 17.00 32.91
CA GLU A 175 -9.82 16.68 34.15
C GLU A 175 -10.70 15.84 35.10
N GLY A 176 -10.16 14.73 35.58
CA GLY A 176 -10.88 13.76 36.41
C GLY A 176 -11.59 12.62 35.64
N SER A 177 -11.67 12.68 34.31
CA SER A 177 -12.07 11.52 33.52
C SER A 177 -10.93 10.49 33.46
N THR A 178 -11.24 9.22 33.72
CA THR A 178 -10.26 8.12 33.60
C THR A 178 -10.29 7.45 32.24
N ARG A 179 -11.16 7.89 31.31
CA ARG A 179 -11.39 7.21 30.02
C ARG A 179 -10.56 7.84 28.92
N LYS A 180 -9.65 7.06 28.32
CA LYS A 180 -8.79 7.49 27.21
C LYS A 180 -9.20 6.80 25.90
N PRO A 181 -9.42 7.54 24.79
CA PRO A 181 -9.70 6.94 23.48
C PRO A 181 -8.46 6.27 22.89
N GLY A 182 -8.66 5.09 22.32
CA GLY A 182 -7.71 4.35 21.50
C GLY A 182 -8.31 3.96 20.15
N MET A 183 -7.43 3.71 19.19
CA MET A 183 -7.80 3.29 17.84
C MET A 183 -6.99 2.07 17.41
N LEU A 184 -7.68 1.02 16.99
CA LEU A 184 -7.11 -0.19 16.41
C LEU A 184 -7.46 -0.27 14.92
N LEU A 185 -6.48 -0.60 14.09
CA LEU A 185 -6.68 -0.90 12.68
C LEU A 185 -6.99 -2.39 12.52
N LEU A 186 -8.18 -2.69 12.03
CA LEU A 186 -8.63 -4.04 11.71
C LEU A 186 -8.38 -4.33 10.22
N CYS A 187 -7.48 -5.26 9.94
CA CYS A 187 -7.16 -5.73 8.60
C CYS A 187 -6.60 -7.16 8.63
N LYS A 188 -6.60 -7.83 7.49
CA LYS A 188 -6.15 -9.22 7.35
C LYS A 188 -4.67 -9.37 7.69
N GLU A 189 -3.84 -8.40 7.35
CA GLU A 189 -2.42 -8.37 7.74
C GLU A 189 -2.23 -8.43 9.27
N ASN A 190 -3.13 -7.78 10.03
CA ASN A 190 -3.12 -7.79 11.50
C ASN A 190 -3.75 -9.07 12.09
N GLY A 191 -4.17 -10.02 11.25
CA GLY A 191 -4.84 -11.25 11.65
C GLY A 191 -6.36 -11.11 11.86
N ASP A 192 -6.96 -10.03 11.38
CA ASP A 192 -8.39 -9.75 11.53
C ASP A 192 -9.16 -9.99 10.23
N ASP A 193 -10.12 -10.91 10.28
CA ASP A 193 -11.13 -11.08 9.25
C ASP A 193 -12.37 -10.26 9.60
N ILE A 194 -12.75 -9.33 8.71
CA ILE A 194 -13.83 -8.38 8.98
C ILE A 194 -15.04 -8.58 8.05
N PHE A 195 -16.24 -8.48 8.63
CA PHE A 195 -17.50 -8.77 7.97
C PHE A 195 -18.46 -7.58 8.14
N PRO A 196 -18.50 -6.64 7.18
CA PRO A 196 -19.33 -5.44 7.29
C PRO A 196 -20.81 -5.77 7.07
N VAL A 197 -21.67 -5.23 7.94
CA VAL A 197 -23.13 -5.41 7.85
C VAL A 197 -23.77 -4.09 7.44
N TRP A 198 -24.61 -4.17 6.40
CA TRP A 198 -25.33 -3.05 5.82
C TRP A 198 -26.83 -3.25 5.97
N ASN A 199 -27.55 -2.17 6.28
CA ASN A 199 -29.02 -2.18 6.28
C ASN A 199 -29.58 -2.00 4.86
N GLU A 200 -30.90 -2.03 4.73
CA GLU A 200 -31.62 -1.86 3.45
C GLU A 200 -31.42 -0.49 2.80
N HIS A 201 -31.06 0.51 3.60
CA HIS A 201 -30.77 1.86 3.14
C HIS A 201 -29.31 2.06 2.73
N ASN A 202 -28.51 0.97 2.64
CA ASN A 202 -27.06 1.01 2.42
C ASN A 202 -26.31 1.83 3.48
N GLU A 203 -26.78 1.83 4.72
CA GLU A 203 -26.07 2.39 5.85
C GLU A 203 -25.29 1.29 6.56
N PHE A 204 -24.06 1.63 6.96
CA PHE A 204 -23.18 0.74 7.71
C PHE A 204 -23.64 0.68 9.17
N VAL A 205 -24.13 -0.48 9.61
CA VAL A 205 -24.79 -0.68 10.91
C VAL A 205 -23.99 -1.50 11.91
N GLY A 206 -23.06 -2.34 11.44
CA GLY A 206 -22.25 -3.18 12.32
C GLY A 206 -21.12 -3.89 11.60
N LEU A 207 -20.24 -4.51 12.39
CA LEU A 207 -19.08 -5.25 11.90
C LEU A 207 -18.87 -6.51 12.72
N GLY A 208 -18.76 -7.66 12.06
CA GLY A 208 -18.18 -8.86 12.64
C GLY A 208 -16.66 -8.84 12.48
N ARG A 209 -15.92 -9.27 13.50
CA ARG A 209 -14.46 -9.41 13.51
C ARG A 209 -14.11 -10.80 13.97
N LYS A 210 -13.47 -11.60 13.12
CA LYS A 210 -12.92 -12.91 13.47
C LYS A 210 -11.41 -12.79 13.58
N TYR A 211 -10.84 -13.31 14.66
CA TYR A 211 -9.39 -13.33 14.85
C TYR A 211 -8.97 -14.51 15.72
N GLU A 212 -7.72 -14.94 15.57
CA GLU A 212 -7.14 -15.99 16.40
C GLU A 212 -6.23 -15.36 17.45
N ARG A 213 -6.36 -15.81 18.70
CA ARG A 213 -5.45 -15.42 19.77
C ARG A 213 -4.80 -16.67 20.34
N THR A 214 -3.47 -16.71 20.26
CA THR A 214 -2.68 -17.71 21.00
C THR A 214 -2.34 -17.14 22.35
N ASN A 215 -2.70 -17.86 23.42
CA ASN A 215 -2.31 -17.46 24.76
C ASN A 215 -0.80 -17.71 24.95
N ILE A 216 -0.05 -16.66 25.27
CA ILE A 216 1.42 -16.71 25.41
C ILE A 216 1.86 -17.67 26.53
N ILE A 217 1.01 -17.90 27.53
CA ILE A 217 1.35 -18.72 28.71
C ILE A 217 0.98 -20.20 28.49
N THR A 218 -0.16 -20.46 27.85
CA THR A 218 -0.70 -21.83 27.71
C THR A 218 -0.55 -22.41 26.32
N ASP A 219 -0.11 -21.62 25.34
CA ASP A 219 0.00 -21.96 23.90
C ASP A 219 -1.31 -22.48 23.27
N LEU A 220 -2.44 -22.24 23.96
CA LEU A 220 -3.75 -22.61 23.47
C LEU A 220 -4.22 -21.57 22.46
N LYS A 221 -4.63 -22.05 21.28
CA LYS A 221 -5.29 -21.24 20.25
C LYS A 221 -6.77 -21.12 20.59
N THR A 222 -7.23 -19.89 20.74
CA THR A 222 -8.64 -19.55 20.91
C THR A 222 -9.10 -18.73 19.72
N LEU A 223 -10.18 -19.19 19.09
CA LEU A 223 -10.84 -18.45 18.03
C LEU A 223 -11.79 -17.43 18.67
N HIS A 224 -11.71 -16.19 18.22
CA HIS A 224 -12.59 -15.12 18.64
C HIS A 224 -13.45 -14.65 17.49
N PHE A 225 -14.69 -14.30 17.81
CA PHE A 225 -15.58 -13.61 16.89
C PHE A 225 -16.34 -12.54 17.66
N ASP A 226 -16.03 -11.28 17.37
CA ASP A 226 -16.65 -10.12 18.00
C ASP A 226 -17.64 -9.49 17.04
N PHE A 227 -18.81 -9.12 17.53
CA PHE A 227 -19.82 -8.40 16.76
C PHE A 227 -20.09 -7.04 17.39
N TYR A 228 -19.83 -5.99 16.62
CA TYR A 228 -19.95 -4.62 17.08
C TYR A 228 -21.15 -3.94 16.40
N THR A 229 -22.06 -3.41 17.21
CA THR A 229 -23.14 -2.52 16.78
C THR A 229 -23.12 -1.24 17.61
N GLY A 230 -23.98 -0.27 17.27
CA GLY A 230 -24.08 0.97 18.05
C GLY A 230 -24.64 0.77 19.47
N GLU A 231 -25.57 -0.16 19.63
CA GLU A 231 -26.27 -0.42 20.90
C GLU A 231 -25.61 -1.53 21.73
N THR A 232 -25.01 -2.52 21.06
CA THR A 232 -24.53 -3.74 21.71
C THR A 232 -23.22 -4.21 21.11
N ILE A 233 -22.34 -4.72 21.96
CA ILE A 233 -21.09 -5.38 21.56
C ILE A 233 -21.12 -6.80 22.10
N ILE A 234 -20.98 -7.79 21.23
CA ILE A 234 -20.96 -9.20 21.58
C ILE A 234 -19.54 -9.72 21.37
N PHE A 235 -18.94 -10.29 22.41
CA PHE A 235 -17.62 -10.92 22.34
C PHE A 235 -17.81 -12.43 22.37
N GLY A 236 -17.41 -13.11 21.31
CA GLY A 236 -17.44 -14.56 21.23
C GLY A 236 -16.06 -15.18 21.32
N ARG A 237 -15.99 -16.30 22.04
CA ARG A 237 -14.80 -17.13 22.19
C ARG A 237 -15.16 -18.58 21.92
N GLN A 238 -14.29 -19.26 21.20
CA GLN A 238 -14.32 -20.70 21.03
C GLN A 238 -12.92 -21.28 21.25
N GLN A 239 -12.81 -22.25 22.13
CA GLN A 239 -11.63 -23.10 22.24
C GLN A 239 -11.82 -24.33 21.35
N ASP A 240 -10.73 -24.90 20.84
CA ASP A 240 -10.78 -26.00 19.87
C ASP A 240 -11.67 -27.18 20.36
N GLY A 241 -12.74 -27.47 19.64
CA GLY A 241 -13.72 -28.52 19.96
C GLY A 241 -14.83 -28.16 20.97
N GLU A 242 -14.84 -26.94 21.53
CA GLU A 242 -15.86 -26.48 22.49
C GLU A 242 -16.97 -25.64 21.83
N SER A 243 -18.10 -25.47 22.51
CA SER A 243 -19.17 -24.55 22.07
C SER A 243 -18.76 -23.09 22.22
N TRP A 244 -19.36 -22.20 21.42
CA TRP A 244 -19.12 -20.76 21.55
C TRP A 244 -19.59 -20.22 22.92
N GLU A 245 -18.70 -19.49 23.59
CA GLU A 245 -19.00 -18.68 24.77
C GLU A 245 -19.16 -17.22 24.34
N SER A 246 -20.30 -16.60 24.63
CA SER A 246 -20.56 -15.19 24.28
C SER A 246 -20.73 -14.31 25.51
N VAL A 247 -20.08 -13.15 25.52
CA VAL A 247 -20.26 -12.09 26.52
C VAL A 247 -20.85 -10.87 25.83
N VAL A 248 -22.03 -10.44 26.28
CA VAL A 248 -22.70 -9.25 25.78
C VAL A 248 -22.33 -8.04 26.64
N ARG A 249 -21.96 -6.93 26.00
CA ARG A 249 -21.74 -5.63 26.63
C ARG A 249 -22.61 -4.57 25.98
N GLU A 250 -22.96 -3.56 26.75
CA GLU A 250 -23.59 -2.36 26.23
C GLU A 250 -22.60 -1.62 25.31
N GLY A 251 -23.10 -1.17 24.16
CA GLY A 251 -22.35 -0.37 23.20
C GLY A 251 -22.22 1.08 23.63
N TYR A 252 -21.63 1.91 22.77
CA TYR A 252 -21.41 3.34 23.05
C TYR A 252 -22.65 4.22 22.76
N GLY A 253 -23.77 3.64 22.31
CA GLY A 253 -24.92 4.38 21.79
C GLY A 253 -24.68 4.97 20.38
N PHE A 254 -23.54 4.67 19.77
CA PHE A 254 -23.20 4.96 18.39
C PHE A 254 -22.16 3.94 17.90
N LEU A 255 -22.09 3.77 16.57
CA LEU A 255 -21.14 2.84 15.98
C LEU A 255 -19.72 3.42 16.03
N ALA A 256 -18.89 2.90 16.95
CA ALA A 256 -17.48 3.27 17.13
C ALA A 256 -16.55 2.60 16.09
N LEU A 257 -17.05 2.42 14.87
CA LEU A 257 -16.36 1.77 13.77
C LEU A 257 -16.46 2.59 12.48
N ILE A 258 -15.37 2.60 11.73
CA ILE A 258 -15.28 3.27 10.43
C ILE A 258 -14.76 2.26 9.44
N TYR A 259 -15.60 1.91 8.47
CA TYR A 259 -15.27 0.94 7.45
C TYR A 259 -14.78 1.64 6.19
N HIS A 260 -13.56 1.32 5.78
CA HIS A 260 -12.96 1.78 4.55
C HIS A 260 -13.06 0.69 3.51
N SER A 261 -13.50 1.04 2.30
CA SER A 261 -13.56 0.05 1.22
C SER A 261 -13.31 0.64 -0.15
N GLN A 262 -12.77 -0.20 -1.02
CA GLN A 262 -12.66 0.04 -2.45
C GLN A 262 -13.06 -1.21 -3.23
N PRO A 263 -13.43 -1.07 -4.52
CA PRO A 263 -13.93 -2.21 -5.29
C PRO A 263 -12.86 -3.25 -5.64
N ARG A 264 -11.62 -2.83 -5.90
CA ARG A 264 -10.52 -3.67 -6.37
C ARG A 264 -9.18 -3.17 -5.82
N PRO A 265 -8.13 -4.01 -5.74
CA PRO A 265 -6.78 -3.54 -5.43
C PRO A 265 -6.26 -2.55 -6.47
N GLU A 266 -5.33 -1.70 -6.06
CA GLU A 266 -4.88 -0.57 -6.89
C GLU A 266 -4.19 -0.98 -8.21
N TRP A 267 -3.50 -2.12 -8.22
CA TRP A 267 -2.78 -2.67 -9.37
C TRP A 267 -3.60 -3.71 -10.16
N SER A 268 -4.87 -3.91 -9.80
CA SER A 268 -5.68 -5.01 -10.33
C SER A 268 -5.82 -5.04 -11.86
N ASP A 269 -5.84 -3.87 -12.50
CA ASP A 269 -5.94 -3.74 -13.95
C ASP A 269 -4.60 -4.02 -14.68
N THR A 270 -3.48 -3.98 -13.96
CA THR A 270 -2.13 -4.19 -14.51
C THR A 270 -1.49 -5.52 -14.15
N GLN A 271 -2.11 -6.33 -13.28
CA GLN A 271 -1.57 -7.63 -12.85
C GLN A 271 -1.12 -8.56 -14.00
N PRO A 272 -1.88 -8.71 -15.12
CA PRO A 272 -1.41 -9.52 -16.24
C PRO A 272 -0.12 -8.99 -16.90
N LEU A 273 0.05 -7.66 -16.93
CA LEU A 273 1.25 -7.01 -17.46
C LEU A 273 2.45 -7.28 -16.54
N SER A 274 2.27 -7.18 -15.23
CA SER A 274 3.32 -7.46 -14.24
C SER A 274 3.77 -8.93 -14.31
N ASN A 275 2.84 -9.89 -14.36
CA ASN A 275 3.18 -11.31 -14.50
C ASN A 275 3.99 -11.59 -15.79
N ARG A 276 3.64 -10.92 -16.89
CA ARG A 276 4.36 -11.03 -18.17
C ARG A 276 5.75 -10.39 -18.10
N GLU A 277 5.87 -9.23 -17.47
CA GLU A 277 7.15 -8.54 -17.25
C GLU A 277 8.13 -9.44 -16.49
N GLU A 278 7.70 -10.05 -15.38
CA GLU A 278 8.52 -10.95 -14.56
C GLU A 278 8.94 -12.22 -15.30
N THR A 279 8.01 -12.81 -16.04
CA THR A 279 8.28 -14.00 -16.86
C THR A 279 9.31 -13.68 -17.95
N ASN A 280 9.14 -12.56 -18.64
CA ASN A 280 10.06 -12.13 -19.69
C ASN A 280 11.45 -11.81 -19.11
N PHE A 281 11.51 -11.12 -17.97
CA PHE A 281 12.77 -10.77 -17.31
C PHE A 281 13.53 -12.02 -16.85
N SER A 282 12.83 -12.99 -16.26
CA SER A 282 13.40 -14.29 -15.87
C SER A 282 13.90 -15.09 -17.08
N ASN A 283 13.13 -15.11 -18.18
CA ASN A 283 13.55 -15.78 -19.43
C ASN A 283 14.78 -15.12 -20.06
N ILE A 284 14.92 -13.79 -19.94
CA ILE A 284 16.12 -13.07 -20.42
C ILE A 284 17.33 -13.47 -19.57
N ALA A 285 17.18 -13.54 -18.25
CA ALA A 285 18.26 -14.01 -17.37
C ALA A 285 18.68 -15.44 -17.71
N ASP A 286 17.73 -16.37 -17.91
CA ASP A 286 18.04 -17.74 -18.35
C ASP A 286 18.78 -17.78 -19.69
N THR A 287 18.38 -16.91 -20.63
CA THR A 287 19.05 -16.81 -21.92
C THR A 287 20.48 -16.29 -21.73
N ASN A 288 20.66 -15.28 -20.90
CA ASN A 288 21.98 -14.69 -20.65
C ASN A 288 22.91 -15.64 -19.92
N ASP A 289 22.41 -16.44 -18.97
CA ASP A 289 23.22 -17.45 -18.29
C ASP A 289 23.58 -18.60 -19.24
N TYR A 290 22.67 -19.00 -20.13
CA TYR A 290 22.93 -20.04 -21.12
C TYR A 290 23.94 -19.63 -22.20
N TYR A 291 23.85 -18.39 -22.71
CA TYR A 291 24.72 -17.86 -23.76
C TYR A 291 25.90 -17.03 -23.24
N GLY A 292 25.98 -16.82 -21.92
CA GLY A 292 27.08 -16.10 -21.28
C GLY A 292 28.42 -16.78 -21.52
N ASP A 293 28.40 -18.11 -21.65
CA ASP A 293 29.48 -18.91 -22.19
C ASP A 293 29.25 -19.11 -23.70
N PRO A 294 30.10 -18.54 -24.59
CA PRO A 294 29.87 -18.61 -26.03
C PRO A 294 29.92 -20.06 -26.53
N ALA A 295 28.78 -20.57 -27.01
CA ALA A 295 28.70 -21.85 -27.69
C ALA A 295 29.34 -21.73 -29.08
N MET A 296 30.43 -22.48 -29.30
CA MET A 296 31.11 -22.52 -30.60
C MET A 296 30.38 -23.47 -31.54
N VAL A 297 29.94 -22.97 -32.70
CA VAL A 297 29.41 -23.78 -33.79
C VAL A 297 30.54 -24.07 -34.78
N VAL A 298 30.77 -25.35 -35.05
CA VAL A 298 31.81 -25.83 -35.95
C VAL A 298 31.17 -26.42 -37.21
N GLU A 299 31.41 -25.80 -38.37
CA GLU A 299 31.04 -26.38 -39.66
C GLU A 299 32.25 -27.13 -40.26
N GLY A 300 32.26 -28.46 -40.13
CA GLY A 300 33.32 -29.36 -40.60
C GLY A 300 33.48 -30.62 -39.72
N GLU A 301 34.37 -31.55 -40.06
CA GLU A 301 34.76 -32.64 -39.15
C GLU A 301 35.64 -32.06 -38.01
N ALA A 302 35.10 -32.05 -36.80
CA ALA A 302 35.83 -31.66 -35.59
C ALA A 302 36.58 -32.88 -35.02
N GLU A 303 37.93 -32.85 -35.00
CA GLU A 303 38.75 -33.92 -34.43
C GLU A 303 38.68 -33.98 -32.89
N SER A 304 38.24 -32.91 -32.21
CA SER A 304 38.02 -32.92 -30.77
C SER A 304 36.94 -31.93 -30.34
N LEU A 305 35.90 -32.42 -29.67
CA LEU A 305 34.91 -31.61 -28.94
C LEU A 305 35.43 -31.40 -27.51
N PRO A 306 35.45 -30.16 -26.97
CA PRO A 306 35.89 -29.94 -25.59
C PRO A 306 34.86 -30.51 -24.60
N SER A 307 35.33 -31.22 -23.57
CA SER A 307 34.47 -31.66 -22.47
C SER A 307 34.06 -30.46 -21.60
N LYS A 308 32.80 -30.45 -21.15
CA LYS A 308 32.18 -29.40 -20.34
C LYS A 308 33.06 -29.06 -19.11
N GLY A 309 33.68 -27.87 -19.09
CA GLY A 309 34.43 -27.34 -17.94
C GLY A 309 35.73 -26.56 -18.21
N GLU A 310 36.23 -26.47 -19.46
CA GLU A 310 37.46 -25.71 -19.76
C GLU A 310 37.16 -24.39 -20.49
N VAL A 311 37.54 -23.27 -19.86
CA VAL A 311 37.16 -21.87 -20.21
C VAL A 311 37.82 -21.33 -21.49
N ALA A 312 38.76 -22.04 -22.12
CA ALA A 312 39.32 -21.63 -23.42
C ALA A 312 40.10 -22.76 -24.10
N LYS A 313 39.65 -23.23 -25.27
CA LYS A 313 40.53 -23.88 -26.25
C LYS A 313 40.15 -23.53 -27.68
N VAL A 314 41.18 -23.22 -28.46
CA VAL A 314 41.13 -22.94 -29.91
C VAL A 314 40.63 -24.18 -30.65
N ILE A 315 39.52 -24.04 -31.38
CA ILE A 315 39.01 -25.09 -32.26
C ILE A 315 39.69 -24.96 -33.63
N GLN A 316 40.36 -26.03 -34.07
CA GLN A 316 40.85 -26.15 -35.44
C GLN A 316 39.77 -26.80 -36.30
N VAL A 317 39.25 -26.05 -37.27
CA VAL A 317 38.31 -26.56 -38.27
C VAL A 317 39.10 -26.97 -39.51
N LYS A 318 39.03 -28.25 -39.91
CA LYS A 318 39.51 -28.67 -41.22
C LYS A 318 38.40 -28.46 -42.24
N GLY A 319 38.71 -27.77 -43.34
CA GLY A 319 37.83 -27.70 -44.49
C GLY A 319 37.60 -29.11 -45.07
N THR A 320 36.38 -29.40 -45.50
CA THR A 320 36.05 -30.66 -46.18
C THR A 320 36.90 -30.84 -47.42
N SER A 321 37.11 -32.09 -47.81
CA SER A 321 37.96 -32.58 -48.92
C SER A 321 37.70 -31.95 -50.30
N ASP A 322 36.62 -31.17 -50.44
CA ASP A 322 36.20 -30.45 -51.65
C ASP A 322 36.41 -28.91 -51.58
N GLY A 323 37.33 -28.43 -50.73
CA GLY A 323 37.77 -27.02 -50.75
C GLY A 323 36.82 -26.01 -50.10
N GLY A 324 35.88 -26.47 -49.27
CA GLY A 324 35.06 -25.59 -48.44
C GLY A 324 35.87 -24.97 -47.29
N ARG A 325 35.81 -23.64 -47.13
CA ARG A 325 36.36 -22.97 -45.94
C ARG A 325 35.46 -23.31 -44.74
N GLY A 326 35.97 -24.08 -43.79
CA GLY A 326 35.30 -24.28 -42.51
C GLY A 326 35.16 -22.94 -41.79
N SER A 327 33.96 -22.61 -41.33
CA SER A 327 33.65 -21.37 -40.63
C SER A 327 33.36 -21.68 -39.16
N VAL A 328 33.86 -20.82 -38.26
CA VAL A 328 33.48 -20.82 -36.85
C VAL A 328 32.60 -19.61 -36.67
N SER A 329 31.35 -19.83 -36.31
CA SER A 329 30.42 -18.77 -35.95
C SER A 329 29.97 -18.95 -34.51
N PHE A 330 29.83 -17.82 -33.81
CA PHE A 330 29.14 -17.81 -32.53
C PHE A 330 27.65 -17.71 -32.83
N ALA A 331 26.85 -18.66 -32.35
CA ALA A 331 25.41 -18.59 -32.47
C ALA A 331 24.87 -17.56 -31.47
N GLN A 332 24.79 -16.28 -31.88
CA GLN A 332 24.12 -15.24 -31.12
C GLN A 332 22.71 -14.97 -31.67
N PRO A 333 21.66 -14.96 -30.83
CA PRO A 333 20.31 -14.54 -31.24
C PRO A 333 20.19 -13.00 -31.37
N ASP A 334 20.92 -12.38 -32.31
CA ASP A 334 21.02 -10.91 -32.41
C ASP A 334 19.67 -10.20 -32.67
N ALA A 335 18.74 -10.84 -33.37
CA ALA A 335 17.46 -10.22 -33.74
C ALA A 335 16.40 -10.18 -32.62
N MET A 336 16.61 -10.88 -31.49
CA MET A 336 15.60 -10.99 -30.42
C MET A 336 15.83 -10.03 -29.24
N VAL A 337 17.01 -9.42 -29.11
CA VAL A 337 17.35 -8.59 -27.94
C VAL A 337 16.58 -7.27 -27.94
N GLU A 338 16.56 -6.57 -29.08
CA GLU A 338 15.90 -5.26 -29.18
C GLU A 338 14.37 -5.36 -29.02
N SER A 339 13.76 -6.41 -29.60
CA SER A 339 12.32 -6.65 -29.44
C SER A 339 11.95 -6.94 -27.98
N LYS A 340 12.76 -7.73 -27.27
CA LYS A 340 12.54 -8.03 -25.85
C LYS A 340 12.71 -6.80 -24.96
N LYS A 341 13.70 -5.95 -25.26
CA LYS A 341 13.92 -4.68 -24.57
C LYS A 341 12.74 -3.73 -24.77
N MET A 342 12.29 -3.56 -26.01
CA MET A 342 11.13 -2.73 -26.35
C MET A 342 9.86 -3.22 -25.65
N GLU A 343 9.65 -4.54 -25.59
CA GLU A 343 8.52 -5.12 -24.86
C GLU A 343 8.58 -4.81 -23.37
N PHE A 344 9.74 -4.95 -22.73
CA PHE A 344 9.92 -4.63 -21.32
C PHE A 344 9.64 -3.16 -21.02
N GLU A 345 10.20 -2.25 -21.81
CA GLU A 345 9.97 -0.80 -21.67
C GLU A 345 8.49 -0.45 -21.85
N LYS A 346 7.82 -1.04 -22.84
CA LYS A 346 6.39 -0.82 -23.07
C LYS A 346 5.53 -1.40 -21.96
N LEU A 347 5.84 -2.59 -21.44
CA LEU A 347 5.12 -3.18 -20.31
C LEU A 347 5.26 -2.31 -19.06
N LYS A 348 6.45 -1.77 -18.78
CA LYS A 348 6.67 -0.84 -17.66
C LYS A 348 5.87 0.45 -17.85
N GLN A 349 5.92 1.03 -19.05
CA GLN A 349 5.23 2.28 -19.37
C GLN A 349 3.71 2.13 -19.24
N GLU A 350 3.12 1.12 -19.88
CA GLU A 350 1.68 0.87 -19.83
C GLU A 350 1.20 0.60 -18.39
N GLN A 351 1.99 -0.10 -17.57
CA GLN A 351 1.66 -0.28 -16.15
C GLN A 351 1.51 1.06 -15.42
N PHE A 352 2.44 1.98 -15.60
CA PHE A 352 2.42 3.30 -14.96
C PHE A 352 1.38 4.25 -15.55
N ASP A 353 1.16 4.20 -16.86
CA ASP A 353 0.15 5.02 -17.55
C ASP A 353 -1.27 4.60 -17.13
N ILE A 354 -1.56 3.30 -17.09
CA ILE A 354 -2.87 2.77 -16.67
C ILE A 354 -3.15 3.14 -15.21
N THR A 355 -2.17 2.97 -14.31
CA THR A 355 -2.35 3.29 -12.89
C THR A 355 -2.19 4.77 -12.57
N ASN A 356 -1.82 5.61 -13.53
CA ASN A 356 -1.41 7.00 -13.29
C ASN A 356 -0.36 7.10 -12.16
N THR A 357 0.60 6.18 -12.14
CA THR A 357 1.72 6.18 -11.20
C THR A 357 2.88 6.92 -11.85
N PRO A 358 3.47 7.94 -11.19
CA PRO A 358 4.59 8.64 -11.81
C PRO A 358 5.85 7.77 -11.85
N ASP A 359 6.57 7.79 -12.98
CA ASP A 359 7.87 7.12 -13.09
C ASP A 359 8.97 7.98 -12.43
N ILE A 360 9.18 7.78 -11.14
CA ILE A 360 10.22 8.47 -10.35
C ILE A 360 11.56 7.71 -10.46
N SER A 361 11.91 7.18 -11.63
CA SER A 361 13.23 6.60 -11.81
C SER A 361 14.29 7.70 -11.76
N PHE A 362 15.44 7.42 -11.13
CA PHE A 362 16.54 8.38 -11.03
C PHE A 362 16.97 8.92 -12.40
N ASN A 363 16.99 8.07 -13.43
CA ASN A 363 17.37 8.46 -14.78
C ASN A 363 16.35 9.42 -15.40
N THR A 364 15.06 9.12 -15.27
CA THR A 364 13.97 9.99 -15.76
C THR A 364 13.99 11.33 -15.03
N MET A 365 14.11 11.31 -13.70
CA MET A 365 14.12 12.52 -12.88
C MET A 365 15.37 13.36 -13.10
N SER A 366 16.54 12.75 -13.23
CA SER A 366 17.79 13.45 -13.53
C SER A 366 17.71 14.15 -14.88
N GLN A 367 17.19 13.50 -15.92
CA GLN A 367 17.02 14.14 -17.24
C GLN A 367 16.08 15.34 -17.19
N LEU A 368 14.99 15.25 -16.41
CA LEU A 368 14.06 16.36 -16.21
C LEU A 368 14.74 17.52 -15.47
N MET A 369 15.36 17.23 -14.32
CA MET A 369 16.00 18.24 -13.46
C MET A 369 17.21 18.91 -14.13
N SER A 370 17.99 18.19 -14.95
CA SER A 370 19.13 18.74 -15.69
C SER A 370 18.73 19.74 -16.78
N ASN A 371 17.50 19.70 -17.27
CA ASN A 371 17.00 20.59 -18.33
C ASN A 371 16.33 21.87 -17.79
N GLY A 372 16.42 22.15 -16.49
CA GLY A 372 15.86 23.36 -15.90
C GLY A 372 14.33 23.40 -15.96
N THR A 373 13.65 22.25 -15.86
CA THR A 373 12.18 22.20 -15.85
C THR A 373 11.62 23.15 -14.79
N SER A 374 10.84 24.14 -15.25
CA SER A 374 10.05 25.04 -14.41
C SER A 374 9.15 24.24 -13.47
N GLY A 375 8.85 24.78 -12.27
CA GLY A 375 7.92 24.16 -11.33
C GLY A 375 6.54 23.84 -11.94
N ILE A 376 6.14 24.57 -12.98
CA ILE A 376 4.91 24.32 -13.76
C ILE A 376 5.01 23.02 -14.57
N ALA A 377 6.16 22.76 -15.21
CA ALA A 377 6.37 21.52 -15.98
C ALA A 377 6.37 20.29 -15.07
N LEU A 378 6.94 20.41 -13.87
CA LEU A 378 6.89 19.35 -12.86
C LEU A 378 5.46 19.07 -12.40
N ARG A 379 4.65 20.12 -12.16
CA ARG A 379 3.22 19.97 -11.84
C ARG A 379 2.43 19.29 -12.96
N LEU A 380 2.73 19.62 -14.23
CA LEU A 380 2.08 18.99 -15.39
C LEU A 380 2.41 17.50 -15.49
N LEU A 381 3.65 17.09 -15.20
CA LEU A 381 4.06 15.68 -15.18
C LEU A 381 3.28 14.88 -14.13
N PHE A 382 3.06 15.45 -12.95
CA PHE A 382 2.31 14.81 -11.87
C PHE A 382 0.80 15.05 -11.92
N MET A 383 0.27 15.66 -12.98
CA MET A 383 -1.15 16.00 -13.08
C MET A 383 -2.05 14.75 -13.07
N GLY A 384 -1.68 13.69 -13.79
CA GLY A 384 -2.41 12.41 -13.77
C GLY A 384 -2.49 11.81 -12.36
N PRO A 385 -1.35 11.58 -11.69
CA PRO A 385 -1.31 11.14 -10.29
C PRO A 385 -2.10 12.05 -9.34
N GLN A 386 -2.01 13.38 -9.51
CA GLN A 386 -2.73 14.35 -8.67
C GLN A 386 -4.25 14.29 -8.86
N LEU A 387 -4.74 14.18 -10.11
CA LEU A 387 -6.17 14.04 -10.39
C LEU A 387 -6.75 12.77 -9.76
N LYS A 388 -5.98 11.67 -9.82
CA LYS A 388 -6.32 10.41 -9.17
C LYS A 388 -6.33 10.54 -7.64
N GLY A 389 -5.26 11.11 -7.06
CA GLY A 389 -5.13 11.38 -5.62
C GLY A 389 -6.29 12.23 -5.11
N ASN A 390 -6.57 13.37 -5.74
CA ASN A 390 -7.66 14.27 -5.38
C ASN A 390 -9.04 13.58 -5.42
N LYS A 391 -9.28 12.67 -6.38
CA LYS A 391 -10.53 11.91 -6.44
C LYS A 391 -10.64 10.93 -5.28
N ALA A 392 -9.56 10.24 -4.95
CA ALA A 392 -9.52 9.30 -3.83
C ALA A 392 -9.63 10.01 -2.48
N GLN A 393 -8.96 11.16 -2.35
CA GLN A 393 -8.96 12.03 -1.19
C GLN A 393 -10.38 12.52 -0.82
N LYS A 394 -11.30 12.67 -1.77
CA LYS A 394 -12.72 12.97 -1.46
C LYS A 394 -13.37 11.85 -0.62
N ARG A 395 -13.08 10.59 -0.93
CA ARG A 395 -13.57 9.44 -0.14
C ARG A 395 -12.88 9.38 1.21
N LEU A 396 -11.57 9.63 1.25
CA LEU A 396 -10.84 9.72 2.51
C LEU A 396 -11.39 10.83 3.41
N HIS A 397 -11.68 12.00 2.85
CA HIS A 397 -12.24 13.14 3.59
C HIS A 397 -13.56 12.79 4.26
N GLU A 398 -14.48 12.11 3.57
CA GLU A 398 -15.73 11.62 4.17
C GLU A 398 -15.47 10.73 5.40
N MET A 399 -14.50 9.81 5.30
CA MET A 399 -14.14 8.92 6.40
C MET A 399 -13.45 9.65 7.56
N LEU A 400 -12.62 10.65 7.27
CA LEU A 400 -12.00 11.48 8.30
C LEU A 400 -13.03 12.35 9.04
N VAL A 401 -14.04 12.87 8.33
CA VAL A 401 -15.18 13.56 8.98
C VAL A 401 -15.93 12.58 9.90
N ARG A 402 -16.16 11.34 9.46
CA ARG A 402 -16.75 10.30 10.31
C ARG A 402 -15.87 9.99 11.52
N ARG A 403 -14.55 9.96 11.37
CA ARG A 403 -13.58 9.78 12.46
C ARG A 403 -13.67 10.88 13.49
N ILE A 404 -13.66 12.14 13.07
CA ILE A 404 -13.81 13.27 13.97
C ILE A 404 -15.16 13.21 14.69
N ASN A 405 -16.23 12.78 14.01
CA ASN A 405 -17.54 12.59 14.65
C ASN A 405 -17.54 11.46 15.70
N VAL A 406 -16.83 10.36 15.46
CA VAL A 406 -16.67 9.28 16.47
C VAL A 406 -15.90 9.81 17.68
N ILE A 407 -14.77 10.47 17.48
CA ILE A 407 -13.98 11.10 18.56
C ILE A 407 -14.84 12.08 19.34
N LYS A 408 -15.55 12.98 18.66
CA LYS A 408 -16.45 13.96 19.28
C LYS A 408 -17.51 13.27 20.16
N LYS A 409 -18.17 12.22 19.65
CA LYS A 409 -19.17 11.47 20.43
C LYS A 409 -18.56 10.77 21.63
N MET A 410 -17.36 10.20 21.51
CA MET A 410 -16.65 9.59 22.64
C MET A 410 -16.33 10.63 23.71
N LEU A 411 -15.77 11.79 23.34
CA LEU A 411 -15.44 12.85 24.29
C LEU A 411 -16.68 13.38 25.03
N ILE A 412 -17.79 13.57 24.31
CA ILE A 412 -19.08 13.98 24.93
C ILE A 412 -19.57 12.90 25.91
N SER A 413 -19.34 11.62 25.63
CA SER A 413 -19.72 10.52 26.54
C SER A 413 -18.90 10.47 27.83
N PHE A 414 -17.75 11.14 27.88
CA PHE A 414 -16.90 11.19 29.07
C PHE A 414 -17.34 12.25 30.07
N SER A 415 -17.89 13.38 29.60
CA SER A 415 -18.54 14.42 30.43
C SER A 415 -19.80 14.94 29.74
N THR A 416 -20.91 14.23 29.91
CA THR A 416 -22.19 14.58 29.26
C THR A 416 -22.79 15.89 29.77
N ALA A 417 -22.52 16.26 31.02
CA ALA A 417 -23.08 17.46 31.64
C ALA A 417 -22.49 18.75 31.04
N GLU A 418 -21.21 18.76 30.69
CA GLU A 418 -20.48 19.96 30.29
C GLU A 418 -20.34 20.10 28.77
N LEU A 419 -20.34 18.98 28.03
CA LEU A 419 -19.98 18.95 26.60
C LEU A 419 -21.17 18.70 25.66
N SER A 420 -22.39 18.56 26.18
CA SER A 420 -23.58 18.26 25.35
C SER A 420 -23.89 19.31 24.29
N GLU A 421 -23.51 20.57 24.52
CA GLU A 421 -23.68 21.71 23.59
C GLU A 421 -22.64 21.71 22.45
N MET A 422 -21.53 20.98 22.58
CA MET A 422 -20.40 20.98 21.63
C MET A 422 -20.62 20.13 20.38
N LYS A 423 -21.83 19.61 20.15
CA LYS A 423 -22.16 18.76 18.99
C LYS A 423 -21.92 19.46 17.65
N ASN A 424 -22.01 20.80 17.63
CA ASN A 424 -21.87 21.62 16.42
C ASN A 424 -20.42 21.91 16.02
N VAL A 425 -19.43 21.55 16.85
CA VAL A 425 -18.01 21.72 16.52
C VAL A 425 -17.65 20.75 15.38
N ASN A 426 -17.31 21.32 14.22
CA ASN A 426 -16.95 20.60 13.00
C ASN A 426 -15.64 21.18 12.45
N PRO A 427 -14.49 20.62 12.84
CA PRO A 427 -13.19 21.00 12.30
C PRO A 427 -13.11 20.78 10.78
N ALA A 428 -12.47 21.71 10.09
CA ALA A 428 -12.08 21.54 8.69
C ALA A 428 -10.83 20.66 8.60
N ILE A 429 -10.80 19.76 7.63
CA ILE A 429 -9.65 18.89 7.35
C ILE A 429 -8.92 19.45 6.14
N ASN A 430 -7.66 19.83 6.33
CA ASN A 430 -6.80 20.35 5.27
C ASN A 430 -5.70 19.34 4.94
N PHE A 431 -5.55 19.08 3.65
CA PHE A 431 -4.50 18.20 3.13
C PHE A 431 -3.43 19.07 2.50
N LYS A 432 -2.17 18.87 2.90
CA LYS A 432 -1.03 19.56 2.29
C LYS A 432 -0.63 18.86 1.01
N ASP A 433 -0.49 19.62 -0.08
CA ASP A 433 -0.05 19.10 -1.38
C ASP A 433 1.29 18.35 -1.24
N ALA A 434 1.37 17.18 -1.89
CA ALA A 434 2.52 16.28 -1.84
C ALA A 434 3.63 16.64 -2.84
N LEU A 435 3.40 17.64 -3.70
CA LEU A 435 4.32 17.96 -4.80
C LEU A 435 5.56 18.71 -4.31
N PRO A 436 6.75 18.38 -4.85
CA PRO A 436 7.95 19.18 -4.62
C PRO A 436 7.72 20.60 -5.16
N VAL A 437 7.92 21.59 -4.30
CA VAL A 437 7.81 23.01 -4.66
C VAL A 437 9.20 23.58 -4.86
N ASN A 438 9.40 24.32 -5.95
CA ASN A 438 10.61 25.11 -6.12
C ASN A 438 10.60 26.28 -5.11
N LYS A 439 11.36 26.12 -4.02
CA LYS A 439 11.45 27.11 -2.95
C LYS A 439 11.91 28.48 -3.46
N GLN A 440 12.81 28.53 -4.44
CA GLN A 440 13.33 29.79 -4.99
C GLN A 440 12.24 30.58 -5.72
N GLU A 441 11.43 29.89 -6.53
CA GLU A 441 10.29 30.49 -7.23
C GLU A 441 9.22 30.96 -6.24
N LEU A 442 8.93 30.16 -5.22
CA LEU A 442 7.95 30.50 -4.19
C LEU A 442 8.40 31.73 -3.36
N ILE A 443 9.66 31.78 -2.94
CA ILE A 443 10.23 32.94 -2.21
C ILE A 443 10.19 34.18 -3.10
N GLY A 444 10.55 34.07 -4.38
CA GLY A 444 10.47 35.18 -5.33
C GLY A 444 9.05 35.73 -5.46
N ASN A 445 8.06 34.84 -5.62
CA ASN A 445 6.65 35.21 -5.72
C ASN A 445 6.14 35.88 -4.43
N VAL A 446 6.40 35.29 -3.26
CA VAL A 446 5.98 35.86 -1.96
C VAL A 446 6.61 37.23 -1.73
N THR A 447 7.91 37.39 -2.02
CA THR A 447 8.61 38.66 -1.90
C THR A 447 8.01 39.73 -2.81
N SER A 448 7.67 39.36 -4.05
CA SER A 448 7.05 40.28 -5.00
C SER A 448 5.65 40.73 -4.54
N LEU A 449 4.85 39.85 -3.94
CA LEU A 449 3.53 40.15 -3.39
C LEU A 449 3.60 41.05 -2.15
N VAL A 450 4.59 40.83 -1.27
CA VAL A 450 4.83 41.69 -0.11
C VAL A 450 5.26 43.10 -0.57
N ASN A 451 6.16 43.18 -1.55
CA ASN A 451 6.60 44.46 -2.13
C ASN A 451 5.45 45.21 -2.82
N ALA A 452 4.55 44.48 -3.50
CA ALA A 452 3.32 45.02 -4.08
C ALA A 452 2.25 45.40 -3.04
N LYS A 453 2.50 45.16 -1.74
CA LYS A 453 1.57 45.39 -0.62
C LYS A 453 0.25 44.62 -0.74
N LEU A 454 0.24 43.51 -1.48
CA LEU A 454 -0.92 42.62 -1.61
C LEU A 454 -1.00 41.60 -0.48
N LEU A 455 0.12 41.36 0.22
CA LEU A 455 0.23 40.34 1.26
C LEU A 455 0.95 40.91 2.50
N SER A 456 0.43 40.58 3.69
CA SER A 456 1.04 41.04 4.95
C SER A 456 2.33 40.27 5.25
N ARG A 457 3.31 40.90 5.90
CA ARG A 457 4.55 40.22 6.30
C ARG A 457 4.28 38.98 7.18
N LYS A 458 3.26 39.04 8.05
CA LYS A 458 2.84 37.90 8.89
C LYS A 458 2.40 36.73 8.02
N THR A 459 1.49 36.98 7.08
CA THR A 459 0.99 35.95 6.16
C THR A 459 2.09 35.39 5.25
N ALA A 460 3.06 36.22 4.86
CA ALA A 460 4.19 35.81 4.03
C ALA A 460 5.09 34.79 4.74
N ILE A 461 5.42 35.06 6.01
CA ILE A 461 6.23 34.17 6.85
C ILE A 461 5.47 32.87 7.10
N THR A 462 4.15 32.94 7.38
CA THR A 462 3.31 31.73 7.52
C THR A 462 3.27 30.90 6.24
N MET A 463 3.17 31.52 5.05
CA MET A 463 3.17 30.80 3.78
C MET A 463 4.50 30.14 3.45
N LEU A 464 5.63 30.73 3.89
CA LEU A 464 6.95 30.14 3.72
C LEU A 464 7.13 28.92 4.64
N GLY A 465 6.55 28.95 5.84
CA GLY A 465 6.49 27.79 6.74
C GLY A 465 7.85 27.31 7.27
N GLU A 466 8.91 28.10 7.11
CA GLU A 466 10.27 27.80 7.60
C GLU A 466 10.44 28.17 9.08
N VAL A 467 9.45 28.84 9.67
CA VAL A 467 9.48 29.37 11.04
C VAL A 467 8.30 28.79 11.83
N SER A 468 8.61 28.20 12.98
CA SER A 468 7.62 27.55 13.86
C SER A 468 6.76 28.56 14.63
N ASP A 469 7.37 29.64 15.13
CA ASP A 469 6.67 30.71 15.85
C ASP A 469 6.74 32.01 15.03
N VAL A 470 5.67 32.24 14.28
CA VAL A 470 5.53 33.41 13.39
C VAL A 470 5.48 34.72 14.19
N GLU A 471 4.98 34.71 15.42
CA GLU A 471 4.84 35.92 16.23
C GLU A 471 6.16 36.34 16.87
N ALA A 472 6.92 35.37 17.40
CA ALA A 472 8.26 35.63 17.90
C ALA A 472 9.19 36.18 16.81
N GLU A 473 9.15 35.58 15.62
CA GLU A 473 9.97 36.02 14.48
C GLU A 473 9.59 37.42 14.01
N LEU A 474 8.29 37.72 13.95
CA LEU A 474 7.83 39.06 13.56
C LEU A 474 8.25 40.12 14.59
N ASN A 475 8.24 39.77 15.88
CA ASN A 475 8.75 40.65 16.93
C ASN A 475 10.26 40.87 16.79
N GLN A 476 11.03 39.82 16.52
CA GLN A 476 12.47 39.91 16.30
C GLN A 476 12.80 40.80 15.09
N ILE A 477 12.10 40.63 13.96
CA ILE A 477 12.26 41.48 12.77
C ILE A 477 11.95 42.95 13.09
N LEU A 478 10.94 43.22 13.91
CA LEU A 478 10.60 44.58 14.35
C LEU A 478 11.67 45.17 15.25
N GLU A 479 12.28 44.38 16.13
CA GLU A 479 13.40 44.80 16.96
C GLU A 479 14.65 45.11 16.14
N GLU A 480 14.99 44.26 15.17
CA GLU A 480 16.10 44.47 14.23
C GLU A 480 15.88 45.74 13.41
N THR A 481 14.68 45.93 12.84
CA THR A 481 14.33 47.14 12.07
C THR A 481 14.45 48.41 12.93
N ARG A 482 14.04 48.35 14.20
CA ARG A 482 14.17 49.48 15.14
C ARG A 482 15.61 49.74 15.54
N ALA A 483 16.45 48.71 15.63
CA ALA A 483 17.86 48.84 15.93
C ALA A 483 18.63 49.47 14.75
N GLU A 484 18.35 49.04 13.52
CA GLU A 484 18.92 49.61 12.29
C GLU A 484 18.53 51.09 12.12
N ALA A 485 17.25 51.44 12.32
CA ALA A 485 16.79 52.83 12.25
C ALA A 485 17.42 53.76 13.30
N LYS A 486 17.97 53.23 14.39
CA LYS A 486 18.70 54.01 15.40
C LYS A 486 20.19 54.18 15.08
N ILE A 487 20.74 53.40 14.17
CA ILE A 487 22.14 53.48 13.72
C ILE A 487 22.28 54.48 12.56
N GLU A 488 21.21 54.71 11.79
CA GLU A 488 21.17 55.68 10.69
C GLU A 488 20.80 57.12 11.11
N LEU A 489 20.51 57.35 12.40
CA LEU A 489 20.30 58.67 13.03
C LEU A 489 21.55 59.08 13.82
#